data_AF-A0A8H6AWG9-F1
#
_entry.id   AF-A0A8H6AWG9-F1
#
_cell.length_a   1.000
_cell.length_b   1.000
_cell.length_c   1.000
_cell.angle_alpha   90.00
_cell.angle_beta   90.00
_cell.angle_gamma   90.00
#
_symmetry.space_group_name_H-M   'P 1'
#
loop_
_entity.id
_entity.type
_entity.pdbx_description
1 polymer ?
#
loop_
_entity_poly.entity_id
_entity_poly.type
_entity_poly.pdbx_seq_one_letter_code
_entity_poly.pdbx_strand_id
1 'polypeptide(L)'
;MGQDNRDQQIPPNDPKTPRWLLDLHDWKLKRYVDIASTIETEGYGIVSYTWGYIADLKKPQPDDKLPGGLLWDVPTTSAFSLDPAREVMAKIGTRYVWWDWMCVPQETLNGRRTITDSLRSAGHEEIGKQLNIYRNAKKSIVWLHSTDWSLQSPLKTLLLAGSKDNGALPTEPKAYFDKVVQLLTESRKLERWFVSGWTLQEGVLLPETILIDGASNALQHDTFMHNGGHASVIDLTARVTKLAVEVAQSFLLQANGKEPQNQVGMLIDESAHRADEFRQILRALVTSGLVAYSKASPLYILSGKQSRKFGMEQDSCWALIGAMELEGVTVNYNLPMDEIKMMFLRALFKKYQWSMLLLPQPLLSVNEGQSASNFKWVNIVDGLLIPVGVFVDSQIGLASKSMLPSIALDNAMTVTVQPPKTSQTFTLWKNLDIKWYLHYVQTEAGVEIRSLASKTSPTPRISDAVFLKLEDLGKNDKAAAESTGMRCAAIMEFGTSQVKESAGVFGGIVDLWFVGGSKVEVPSLKLHSSAH
;
A
#
# COMPACT_ATOMS: atom_id res chain seq x y z
N MET A 1 11.16 43.75 5.60
CA MET A 1 10.07 43.72 4.59
C MET A 1 8.76 43.57 5.34
N GLY A 2 7.75 44.42 5.11
CA GLY A 2 6.46 44.31 5.81
C GLY A 2 5.69 43.03 5.41
N GLN A 3 4.72 42.59 6.22
CA GLN A 3 3.91 41.38 5.97
C GLN A 3 3.21 41.42 4.60
N ASP A 4 2.55 42.53 4.26
CA ASP A 4 1.82 42.70 2.99
C ASP A 4 2.71 42.54 1.74
N ASN A 5 3.98 42.93 1.83
CA ASN A 5 4.93 42.84 0.72
C ASN A 5 5.45 41.39 0.54
N ARG A 6 5.39 40.54 1.57
CA ARG A 6 5.74 39.11 1.44
C ARG A 6 4.62 38.31 0.79
N ASP A 7 3.36 38.59 1.13
CA ASP A 7 2.22 37.87 0.56
C ASP A 7 2.07 38.14 -0.95
N GLN A 8 2.44 39.34 -1.41
CA GLN A 8 2.49 39.68 -2.85
C GLN A 8 3.53 38.87 -3.64
N GLN A 9 4.47 38.20 -2.97
CA GLN A 9 5.50 37.38 -3.62
C GLN A 9 5.09 35.90 -3.75
N ILE A 10 3.97 35.51 -3.16
CA ILE A 10 3.42 34.16 -3.30
C ILE A 10 2.91 34.00 -4.74
N PRO A 11 3.39 33.01 -5.52
CA PRO A 11 2.88 32.75 -6.86
C PRO A 11 1.36 32.47 -6.85
N PRO A 12 0.67 32.44 -7.99
CA PRO A 12 -0.66 31.82 -8.05
C PRO A 12 -0.58 30.30 -7.81
N ASN A 13 -1.67 29.68 -7.34
CA ASN A 13 -1.74 28.22 -7.23
C ASN A 13 -2.00 27.60 -8.61
N ASP A 14 -1.19 26.63 -9.01
CA ASP A 14 -1.51 25.70 -10.09
C ASP A 14 -1.57 24.28 -9.49
N PRO A 15 -2.68 23.54 -9.63
CA PRO A 15 -2.82 22.19 -9.07
C PRO A 15 -1.87 21.14 -9.69
N LYS A 16 -1.24 21.42 -10.84
CA LYS A 16 -0.43 20.46 -11.60
C LYS A 16 1.08 20.66 -11.42
N THR A 17 1.51 21.82 -10.94
CA THR A 17 2.94 22.16 -10.84
C THR A 17 3.27 22.68 -9.43
N PRO A 18 4.54 22.52 -8.99
CA PRO A 18 4.97 23.13 -7.75
C PRO A 18 4.92 24.66 -7.86
N ARG A 19 4.75 25.35 -6.74
CA ARG A 19 4.86 26.81 -6.68
C ARG A 19 6.31 27.27 -6.74
N TRP A 20 7.18 26.50 -6.09
CA TRP A 20 8.60 26.81 -5.95
C TRP A 20 9.48 25.61 -6.27
N LEU A 21 10.66 25.89 -6.80
CA LEU A 21 11.75 24.93 -6.95
C LEU A 21 13.02 25.55 -6.40
N LEU A 22 13.84 24.72 -5.75
CA LEU A 22 15.16 25.11 -5.28
C LEU A 22 16.16 24.97 -6.44
N ASP A 23 16.82 26.07 -6.80
CA ASP A 23 17.97 26.08 -7.70
C ASP A 23 19.21 25.71 -6.89
N LEU A 24 19.74 24.50 -7.11
CA LEU A 24 20.91 24.00 -6.38
C LEU A 24 22.22 24.72 -6.75
N HIS A 25 22.30 25.29 -7.96
CA HIS A 25 23.48 26.01 -8.42
C HIS A 25 23.57 27.37 -7.76
N ASP A 26 22.49 28.16 -7.85
CA ASP A 26 22.42 29.51 -7.29
C ASP A 26 22.13 29.51 -5.77
N TRP A 27 21.76 28.36 -5.21
CA TRP A 27 21.21 28.21 -3.86
C TRP A 27 20.07 29.20 -3.59
N LYS A 28 19.05 29.15 -4.45
CA LYS A 28 17.95 30.13 -4.45
C LYS A 28 16.62 29.46 -4.70
N LEU A 29 15.60 29.84 -3.94
CA LEU A 29 14.22 29.46 -4.20
C LEU A 29 13.69 30.28 -5.40
N LYS A 30 13.24 29.59 -6.44
CA LYS A 30 12.68 30.19 -7.67
C LYS A 30 11.19 29.88 -7.73
N ARG A 31 10.39 30.83 -8.23
CA ARG A 31 8.98 30.57 -8.55
C ARG A 31 8.94 29.74 -9.82
N TYR A 32 8.15 28.68 -9.85
CA TYR A 32 8.04 27.79 -11.01
C TYR A 32 7.69 28.56 -12.28
N VAL A 33 6.75 29.49 -12.19
CA VAL A 33 6.30 30.33 -13.31
C VAL A 33 7.41 31.15 -13.97
N ASP A 34 8.48 31.50 -13.24
CA ASP A 34 9.59 32.28 -13.78
C ASP A 34 10.59 31.42 -14.57
N ILE A 35 10.55 30.10 -14.37
CA ILE A 35 11.49 29.13 -14.95
C ILE A 35 10.79 28.02 -15.73
N ALA A 36 9.49 28.17 -16.01
CA ALA A 36 8.66 27.12 -16.60
C ALA A 36 9.23 26.59 -17.93
N SER A 37 9.70 27.48 -18.80
CA SER A 37 10.32 27.10 -20.08
C SER A 37 11.60 26.27 -19.91
N THR A 38 12.42 26.57 -18.89
CA THR A 38 13.60 25.76 -18.55
C THR A 38 13.21 24.42 -17.97
N ILE A 39 12.15 24.36 -17.15
CA ILE A 39 11.66 23.12 -16.57
C ILE A 39 11.03 22.21 -17.63
N GLU A 40 10.38 22.75 -18.65
CA GLU A 40 9.86 21.96 -19.78
C GLU A 40 10.98 21.20 -20.51
N THR A 41 12.18 21.79 -20.61
CA THR A 41 13.33 21.18 -21.29
C THR A 41 14.20 20.32 -20.38
N GLU A 42 14.56 20.81 -19.19
CA GLU A 42 15.52 20.16 -18.29
C GLU A 42 14.84 19.26 -17.25
N GLY A 43 13.57 19.53 -16.95
CA GLY A 43 12.85 18.92 -15.83
C GLY A 43 13.34 19.43 -14.47
N TYR A 44 12.78 18.84 -13.42
CA TYR A 44 13.23 19.01 -12.05
C TYR A 44 13.31 17.65 -11.35
N GLY A 45 13.98 17.64 -10.21
CA GLY A 45 14.13 16.47 -9.36
C GLY A 45 13.33 16.57 -8.08
N ILE A 46 13.13 15.43 -7.42
CA ILE A 46 12.48 15.35 -6.11
C ILE A 46 13.31 14.49 -5.16
N VAL A 47 13.04 14.63 -3.86
CA VAL A 47 13.61 13.76 -2.83
C VAL A 47 12.49 13.19 -1.97
N SER A 48 12.55 11.89 -1.70
CA SER A 48 11.71 11.20 -0.73
C SER A 48 12.51 10.91 0.52
N TYR A 49 12.06 11.44 1.66
CA TYR A 49 12.77 11.33 2.95
C TYR A 49 11.85 11.75 4.09
N THR A 50 12.34 11.72 5.32
CA THR A 50 11.56 12.11 6.50
C THR A 50 12.32 13.12 7.35
N TRP A 51 11.75 14.31 7.57
CA TRP A 51 12.37 15.33 8.44
C TRP A 51 11.42 15.86 9.54
N GLY A 52 10.11 15.85 9.34
CA GLY A 52 9.16 16.46 10.29
C GLY A 52 9.25 15.90 11.72
N TYR A 53 9.50 14.59 11.88
CA TYR A 53 9.64 13.96 13.21
C TYR A 53 10.96 14.27 13.94
N ILE A 54 11.91 14.92 13.28
CA ILE A 54 13.21 15.33 13.83
C ILE A 54 13.39 16.84 13.77
N ALA A 55 12.38 17.59 13.34
CA ALA A 55 12.41 19.04 13.27
C ALA A 55 12.45 19.66 14.67
N ASP A 56 13.35 20.62 14.88
CA ASP A 56 13.34 21.50 16.04
C ASP A 56 12.68 22.82 15.66
N LEU A 57 11.36 22.90 15.88
CA LEU A 57 10.55 24.07 15.56
C LEU A 57 10.93 25.31 16.38
N LYS A 58 11.69 25.15 17.47
CA LYS A 58 12.17 26.26 18.30
C LYS A 58 13.47 26.86 17.78
N LYS A 59 14.15 26.18 16.86
CA LYS A 59 15.47 26.59 16.39
C LYS A 59 15.47 26.72 14.86
N PRO A 60 15.27 27.93 14.31
CA PRO A 60 15.39 28.16 12.87
C PRO A 60 16.83 27.99 12.40
N GLN A 61 16.99 27.67 11.12
CA GLN A 61 18.28 27.67 10.44
C GLN A 61 18.86 29.09 10.40
N PRO A 62 20.20 29.25 10.45
CA PRO A 62 20.84 30.54 10.27
C PRO A 62 20.56 31.16 8.89
N ASP A 63 20.30 32.47 8.84
CA ASP A 63 19.94 33.20 7.61
C ASP A 63 21.00 33.09 6.50
N ASP A 64 22.28 33.02 6.87
CA ASP A 64 23.41 32.90 5.96
C ASP A 64 23.54 31.51 5.31
N LYS A 65 22.87 30.50 5.87
CA LYS A 65 22.82 29.14 5.31
C LYS A 65 21.61 28.90 4.40
N LEU A 66 20.56 29.69 4.57
CA LEU A 66 19.31 29.52 3.85
C LEU A 66 19.44 29.91 2.36
N PRO A 67 18.70 29.24 1.46
CA PRO A 67 18.66 29.68 0.07
C PRO A 67 18.02 31.06 -0.06
N GLY A 68 18.54 31.85 -0.98
CA GLY A 68 17.99 33.18 -1.27
C GLY A 68 16.53 33.10 -1.71
N GLY A 69 15.73 34.12 -1.39
CA GLY A 69 14.33 34.22 -1.84
C GLY A 69 13.30 33.47 -0.99
N LEU A 70 13.70 32.84 0.12
CA LEU A 70 12.76 32.28 1.10
C LEU A 70 11.91 33.37 1.77
N LEU A 71 10.60 33.12 1.87
CA LEU A 71 9.65 34.04 2.51
C LEU A 71 9.35 33.66 3.98
N TRP A 72 9.79 32.47 4.41
CA TRP A 72 9.62 31.86 5.73
C TRP A 72 10.96 31.37 6.29
N ASP A 73 10.99 31.09 7.59
CA ASP A 73 12.14 30.43 8.20
C ASP A 73 12.01 28.91 8.09
N VAL A 74 13.15 28.23 8.02
CA VAL A 74 13.20 26.77 7.96
C VAL A 74 13.70 26.25 9.31
N PRO A 75 13.01 25.30 9.98
CA PRO A 75 13.48 24.73 11.24
C PRO A 75 14.76 23.91 11.04
N THR A 76 15.60 23.82 12.07
CA THR A 76 16.70 22.85 12.10
C THR A 76 16.19 21.42 12.31
N THR A 77 17.04 20.42 12.13
CA THR A 77 16.74 19.03 12.53
C THR A 77 17.74 18.52 13.55
N SER A 78 17.34 17.51 14.33
CA SER A 78 18.20 16.84 15.30
C SER A 78 19.10 15.75 14.70
N ALA A 79 18.85 15.30 13.46
CA ALA A 79 19.61 14.19 12.85
C ALA A 79 20.65 14.65 11.82
N PHE A 80 20.41 15.75 11.11
CA PHE A 80 21.33 16.27 10.11
C PHE A 80 21.27 17.80 10.00
N SER A 81 22.38 18.40 9.58
CA SER A 81 22.45 19.83 9.25
C SER A 81 22.12 20.08 7.77
N LEU A 82 21.99 21.36 7.41
CA LEU A 82 21.66 21.77 6.04
C LEU A 82 22.79 21.47 5.04
N ASP A 83 24.06 21.55 5.47
CA ASP A 83 25.20 21.40 4.55
C ASP A 83 25.30 19.96 3.99
N PRO A 84 25.29 18.88 4.80
CA PRO A 84 25.24 17.52 4.29
C PRO A 84 23.97 17.23 3.49
N ALA A 85 22.83 17.78 3.91
CA ALA A 85 21.58 17.62 3.17
C ALA A 85 21.68 18.21 1.75
N ARG A 86 22.36 19.35 1.60
CA ARG A 86 22.64 19.97 0.30
C ARG A 86 23.52 19.08 -0.58
N GLU A 87 24.54 18.44 0.00
CA GLU A 87 25.40 17.48 -0.73
C GLU A 87 24.59 16.29 -1.26
N VAL A 88 23.64 15.79 -0.46
CA VAL A 88 22.71 14.74 -0.89
C VAL A 88 21.82 15.22 -2.04
N MET A 89 21.24 16.42 -1.97
CA MET A 89 20.40 16.95 -3.05
C MET A 89 21.17 17.05 -4.38
N ALA A 90 22.47 17.33 -4.34
CA ALA A 90 23.30 17.37 -5.54
C ALA A 90 23.39 16.00 -6.26
N LYS A 91 23.12 14.88 -5.56
CA LYS A 91 23.09 13.53 -6.15
C LYS A 91 21.89 13.25 -7.04
N ILE A 92 20.84 14.09 -6.99
CA ILE A 92 19.65 13.94 -7.84
C ILE A 92 20.01 14.10 -9.32
N GLY A 93 21.09 14.83 -9.63
CA GLY A 93 21.59 14.97 -11.01
C GLY A 93 20.75 15.93 -11.85
N THR A 94 20.19 16.96 -11.23
CA THR A 94 19.47 18.06 -11.89
C THR A 94 19.65 19.35 -11.12
N ARG A 95 19.50 20.48 -11.80
CA ARG A 95 19.67 21.82 -11.23
C ARG A 95 18.53 22.20 -10.29
N TYR A 96 17.30 21.90 -10.67
CA TYR A 96 16.09 22.31 -9.95
C TYR A 96 15.51 21.16 -9.18
N VAL A 97 15.25 21.35 -7.89
CA VAL A 97 14.71 20.31 -7.02
C VAL A 97 13.51 20.83 -6.26
N TRP A 98 12.45 20.04 -6.19
CA TRP A 98 11.42 20.22 -5.19
C TRP A 98 11.81 19.44 -3.94
N TRP A 99 12.13 20.19 -2.89
CA TRP A 99 12.55 19.67 -1.59
C TRP A 99 11.62 20.27 -0.54
N ASP A 100 10.70 19.48 0.00
CA ASP A 100 9.60 19.95 0.85
C ASP A 100 10.04 20.84 2.02
N TRP A 101 11.15 20.53 2.69
CA TRP A 101 11.71 21.35 3.77
C TRP A 101 12.09 22.78 3.34
N MET A 102 12.39 22.98 2.06
CA MET A 102 12.72 24.29 1.47
C MET A 102 11.62 24.87 0.58
N CYS A 103 10.77 24.04 -0.02
CA CYS A 103 9.78 24.44 -1.02
C CYS A 103 8.35 24.54 -0.45
N VAL A 104 8.12 24.01 0.75
CA VAL A 104 6.85 24.18 1.47
C VAL A 104 7.06 25.21 2.58
N PRO A 105 6.20 26.23 2.72
CA PRO A 105 6.18 27.13 3.86
C PRO A 105 6.19 26.40 5.21
N GLN A 106 7.16 26.75 6.06
CA GLN A 106 7.36 26.14 7.37
C GLN A 106 7.03 27.11 8.50
N GLU A 107 6.49 26.57 9.60
CA GLU A 107 6.23 27.33 10.82
C GLU A 107 7.36 27.08 11.83
N THR A 108 7.93 28.16 12.37
CA THR A 108 8.95 28.10 13.43
C THR A 108 8.54 29.02 14.58
N LEU A 109 8.70 28.54 15.82
CA LEU A 109 8.22 29.23 17.02
C LEU A 109 9.07 30.46 17.36
N ASN A 110 10.37 30.40 17.07
CA ASN A 110 11.32 31.49 17.34
C ASN A 110 11.90 32.08 16.05
N GLY A 111 11.15 31.96 14.95
CA GLY A 111 11.53 32.50 13.67
C GLY A 111 11.51 34.03 13.62
N ARG A 112 12.36 34.62 12.78
CA ARG A 112 12.32 36.04 12.40
C ARG A 112 11.25 36.31 11.35
N ARG A 113 10.90 35.32 10.53
CA ARG A 113 9.91 35.36 9.46
C ARG A 113 8.65 34.62 9.93
N THR A 114 7.77 35.30 10.66
CA THR A 114 6.45 34.76 11.04
C THR A 114 5.69 34.34 9.78
N ILE A 115 5.10 33.14 9.80
CA ILE A 115 4.25 32.62 8.74
C ILE A 115 2.92 33.37 8.74
N THR A 116 2.49 33.85 7.57
CA THR A 116 1.18 34.49 7.37
C THR A 116 0.13 33.42 7.06
N ASP A 117 -1.15 33.74 7.21
CA ASP A 117 -2.23 32.81 6.84
C ASP A 117 -2.19 32.45 5.35
N SER A 118 -1.82 33.42 4.49
CA SER A 118 -1.60 33.20 3.05
C SER A 118 -0.49 32.18 2.79
N LEU A 119 0.66 32.29 3.47
CA LEU A 119 1.75 31.31 3.36
C LEU A 119 1.37 29.94 3.93
N ARG A 120 0.63 29.90 5.04
CA ARG A 120 0.12 28.65 5.62
C ARG A 120 -0.83 27.93 4.64
N SER A 121 -1.74 28.68 4.03
CA SER A 121 -2.62 28.16 2.97
C SER A 121 -1.82 27.65 1.77
N ALA A 122 -0.83 28.43 1.31
CA ALA A 122 0.02 28.02 0.20
C ALA A 122 0.84 26.75 0.50
N GLY A 123 1.26 26.54 1.76
CA GLY A 123 1.91 25.30 2.19
C GLY A 123 0.97 24.09 2.16
N HIS A 124 -0.26 24.23 2.68
CA HIS A 124 -1.27 23.17 2.58
C HIS A 124 -1.59 22.83 1.12
N GLU A 125 -1.71 23.84 0.25
CA GLU A 125 -1.92 23.63 -1.18
C GLU A 125 -0.73 22.93 -1.84
N GLU A 126 0.50 23.28 -1.47
CA GLU A 126 1.70 22.64 -2.02
C GLU A 126 1.76 21.15 -1.64
N ILE A 127 1.46 20.81 -0.38
CA ILE A 127 1.33 19.42 0.09
C ILE A 127 0.19 18.71 -0.66
N GLY A 128 -0.96 19.37 -0.85
CA GLY A 128 -2.10 18.83 -1.58
C GLY A 128 -1.81 18.46 -3.04
N LYS A 129 -0.73 18.99 -3.63
CA LYS A 129 -0.29 18.71 -5.00
C LYS A 129 0.86 17.72 -5.10
N GLN A 130 1.32 17.15 -3.99
CA GLN A 130 2.51 16.28 -3.94
C GLN A 130 2.46 15.16 -4.98
N LEU A 131 1.30 14.55 -5.22
CA LEU A 131 1.11 13.56 -6.29
C LEU A 131 1.59 14.06 -7.66
N ASN A 132 1.12 15.23 -8.09
CA ASN A 132 1.45 15.79 -9.40
C ASN A 132 2.91 16.23 -9.45
N ILE A 133 3.43 16.77 -8.34
CA ILE A 133 4.83 17.17 -8.21
C ILE A 133 5.75 15.95 -8.36
N TYR A 134 5.45 14.82 -7.72
CA TYR A 134 6.26 13.61 -7.83
C TYR A 134 6.14 12.99 -9.22
N ARG A 135 4.92 12.92 -9.77
CA ARG A 135 4.66 12.35 -11.10
C ARG A 135 5.38 13.10 -12.22
N ASN A 136 5.48 14.42 -12.12
CA ASN A 136 6.07 15.26 -13.17
C ASN A 136 7.60 15.43 -13.03
N ALA A 137 8.19 14.97 -11.92
CA ALA A 137 9.64 14.99 -11.73
C ALA A 137 10.36 14.06 -12.74
N LYS A 138 11.53 14.48 -13.20
CA LYS A 138 12.37 13.70 -14.13
C LYS A 138 13.46 12.89 -13.44
N LYS A 139 13.79 13.25 -12.20
CA LYS A 139 14.82 12.62 -11.38
C LYS A 139 14.34 12.54 -9.94
N SER A 140 14.85 11.55 -9.22
CA SER A 140 14.46 11.33 -7.83
C SER A 140 15.56 10.60 -7.08
N ILE A 141 15.60 10.82 -5.76
CA ILE A 141 16.33 9.97 -4.82
C ILE A 141 15.43 9.67 -3.61
N VAL A 142 15.69 8.54 -2.95
CA VAL A 142 15.20 8.27 -1.61
C VAL A 142 16.38 8.46 -0.66
N TRP A 143 16.27 9.39 0.27
CA TRP A 143 17.34 9.67 1.23
C TRP A 143 17.05 9.00 2.58
N LEU A 144 17.84 7.97 2.87
CA LEU A 144 17.84 7.18 4.10
C LEU A 144 18.87 7.76 5.07
N HIS A 145 18.54 8.94 5.62
CA HIS A 145 19.48 9.77 6.36
C HIS A 145 20.05 9.11 7.64
N SER A 146 19.41 8.06 8.17
CA SER A 146 19.89 7.32 9.34
C SER A 146 20.77 6.12 8.97
N THR A 147 20.86 5.81 7.67
CA THR A 147 21.62 4.69 7.16
C THR A 147 23.03 5.13 6.76
N ASP A 148 24.00 4.22 6.85
CA ASP A 148 25.35 4.37 6.31
C ASP A 148 25.72 3.06 5.62
N TRP A 149 25.94 3.10 4.30
CA TRP A 149 26.25 1.92 3.50
C TRP A 149 27.67 1.39 3.72
N SER A 150 28.57 2.19 4.29
CA SER A 150 29.91 1.71 4.67
C SER A 150 29.86 0.75 5.85
N LEU A 151 28.82 0.86 6.69
CA LEU A 151 28.59 0.01 7.85
C LEU A 151 27.66 -1.15 7.52
N GLN A 152 27.72 -2.21 8.32
CA GLN A 152 26.71 -3.25 8.26
C GLN A 152 25.44 -2.77 8.98
N SER A 153 24.31 -2.82 8.28
CA SER A 153 23.01 -2.45 8.82
C SER A 153 21.96 -3.52 8.54
N PRO A 154 20.85 -3.56 9.30
CA PRO A 154 19.75 -4.47 9.02
C PRO A 154 19.21 -4.34 7.59
N LEU A 155 19.11 -3.10 7.09
CA LEU A 155 18.64 -2.83 5.74
C LEU A 155 19.62 -3.30 4.67
N LYS A 156 20.93 -3.03 4.84
CA LYS A 156 21.96 -3.53 3.92
C LYS A 156 21.97 -5.06 3.89
N THR A 157 21.85 -5.69 5.05
CA THR A 157 21.74 -7.15 5.18
C THR A 157 20.50 -7.68 4.44
N LEU A 158 19.36 -6.98 4.54
CA LEU A 158 18.13 -7.37 3.84
C LEU A 158 18.26 -7.22 2.31
N LEU A 159 18.82 -6.10 1.83
CA LEU A 159 19.01 -5.82 0.40
C LEU A 159 19.97 -6.82 -0.26
N LEU A 160 21.01 -7.23 0.47
CA LEU A 160 22.03 -8.19 0.02
C LEU A 160 21.72 -9.63 0.45
N ALA A 161 20.52 -9.92 0.95
CA ALA A 161 20.12 -11.28 1.33
C ALA A 161 20.24 -12.25 0.14
N GLY A 162 20.99 -13.34 0.32
CA GLY A 162 21.27 -14.32 -0.73
C GLY A 162 22.44 -13.97 -1.66
N SER A 163 23.14 -12.84 -1.44
CA SER A 163 24.45 -12.59 -2.06
C SER A 163 25.55 -13.38 -1.35
N LYS A 164 26.68 -13.61 -2.03
CA LYS A 164 27.85 -14.29 -1.46
C LYS A 164 28.56 -13.45 -0.40
N ASP A 165 28.40 -12.12 -0.45
CA ASP A 165 29.17 -11.15 0.31
C ASP A 165 28.49 -10.74 1.63
N ASN A 166 27.28 -11.24 1.88
CA ASN A 166 26.51 -10.91 3.08
C ASN A 166 26.59 -12.07 4.07
N GLY A 167 26.97 -11.76 5.32
CA GLY A 167 27.11 -12.72 6.40
C GLY A 167 25.94 -13.70 6.47
N ALA A 168 26.26 -14.98 6.67
CA ALA A 168 25.36 -16.11 6.43
C ALA A 168 23.99 -15.92 7.11
N LEU A 169 22.99 -15.50 6.32
CA LEU A 169 21.61 -15.69 6.71
C LEU A 169 21.39 -17.19 6.98
N PRO A 170 20.55 -17.55 7.95
CA PRO A 170 20.28 -18.95 8.23
C PRO A 170 19.86 -19.69 6.95
N THR A 171 20.34 -20.91 6.76
CA THR A 171 19.90 -21.76 5.65
C THR A 171 18.64 -22.55 6.01
N GLU A 172 18.38 -22.73 7.31
CA GLU A 172 17.13 -23.31 7.80
C GLU A 172 15.98 -22.32 7.57
N PRO A 173 14.88 -22.73 6.92
CA PRO A 173 13.84 -21.79 6.47
C PRO A 173 13.20 -20.99 7.59
N LYS A 174 12.83 -21.60 8.72
CA LYS A 174 12.15 -20.87 9.79
C LYS A 174 13.06 -19.78 10.35
N ALA A 175 14.30 -20.12 10.69
CA ALA A 175 15.31 -19.18 11.15
C ALA A 175 15.60 -18.09 10.09
N TYR A 176 15.60 -18.44 8.80
CA TYR A 176 15.75 -17.48 7.71
C TYR A 176 14.61 -16.45 7.71
N PHE A 177 13.35 -16.91 7.73
CA PHE A 177 12.20 -16.01 7.72
C PHE A 177 12.09 -15.18 9.00
N ASP A 178 12.37 -15.78 10.17
CA ASP A 178 12.45 -15.05 11.44
C ASP A 178 13.50 -13.95 11.37
N LYS A 179 14.67 -14.26 10.78
CA LYS A 179 15.73 -13.27 10.59
C LYS A 179 15.31 -12.16 9.64
N VAL A 180 14.60 -12.46 8.54
CA VAL A 180 14.08 -11.44 7.62
C VAL A 180 13.07 -10.53 8.33
N VAL A 181 12.13 -11.09 9.08
CA VAL A 181 11.13 -10.32 9.85
C VAL A 181 11.82 -9.45 10.92
N GLN A 182 12.85 -9.99 11.58
CA GLN A 182 13.70 -9.22 12.49
C GLN A 182 14.38 -8.04 11.77
N LEU A 183 15.05 -8.29 10.63
CA LEU A 183 15.74 -7.27 9.86
C LEU A 183 14.79 -6.17 9.37
N LEU A 184 13.58 -6.53 8.94
CA LEU A 184 12.52 -5.57 8.58
C LEU A 184 12.11 -4.71 9.78
N THR A 185 11.92 -5.34 10.93
CA THR A 185 11.54 -4.66 12.18
C THR A 185 12.65 -3.71 12.66
N GLU A 186 13.90 -4.13 12.61
CA GLU A 186 15.05 -3.31 12.98
C GLU A 186 15.28 -2.17 11.99
N SER A 187 15.16 -2.43 10.69
CA SER A 187 15.25 -1.39 9.64
C SER A 187 14.23 -0.29 9.88
N ARG A 188 12.99 -0.64 10.24
CA ARG A 188 11.93 0.32 10.60
C ARG A 188 12.24 1.14 11.85
N LYS A 189 12.95 0.56 12.82
CA LYS A 189 13.34 1.29 14.04
C LYS A 189 14.45 2.30 13.77
N LEU A 190 15.38 1.97 12.88
CA LEU A 190 16.54 2.79 12.57
C LEU A 190 16.23 3.87 11.52
N GLU A 191 15.48 3.50 10.48
CA GLU A 191 15.26 4.36 9.33
C GLU A 191 13.80 4.83 9.27
N ARG A 192 13.64 6.16 9.42
CA ARG A 192 12.33 6.79 9.53
C ARG A 192 11.54 6.74 8.24
N TRP A 193 12.21 6.58 7.10
CA TRP A 193 11.56 6.37 5.82
C TRP A 193 10.61 5.16 5.82
N PHE A 194 10.88 4.09 6.59
CA PHE A 194 9.97 2.94 6.67
C PHE A 194 8.81 3.10 7.67
N VAL A 195 8.73 4.21 8.39
CA VAL A 195 7.64 4.45 9.33
C VAL A 195 6.78 5.65 8.97
N SER A 196 7.18 6.51 8.06
CA SER A 196 6.35 7.63 7.63
C SER A 196 5.21 7.17 6.72
N GLY A 197 4.00 7.68 6.96
CA GLY A 197 2.85 7.48 6.09
C GLY A 197 3.01 8.09 4.71
N TRP A 198 3.70 9.23 4.62
CA TRP A 198 3.95 9.92 3.35
C TRP A 198 4.92 9.15 2.45
N THR A 199 5.97 8.58 3.03
CA THR A 199 6.95 7.78 2.28
C THR A 199 6.38 6.47 1.76
N LEU A 200 5.27 5.98 2.35
CA LEU A 200 4.49 4.87 1.78
C LEU A 200 3.96 5.24 0.39
N GLN A 201 3.36 6.42 0.25
CA GLN A 201 2.93 6.93 -1.06
C GLN A 201 4.11 7.15 -1.99
N GLU A 202 5.14 7.83 -1.50
CA GLU A 202 6.27 8.23 -2.34
C GLU A 202 6.98 7.01 -2.91
N GLY A 203 7.20 5.97 -2.11
CA GLY A 203 7.83 4.76 -2.61
C GLY A 203 6.98 4.00 -3.65
N VAL A 204 5.64 4.10 -3.61
CA VAL A 204 4.77 3.55 -4.68
C VAL A 204 4.89 4.37 -5.97
N LEU A 205 5.05 5.69 -5.85
CA LEU A 205 5.24 6.58 -7.00
C LEU A 205 6.66 6.49 -7.59
N LEU A 206 7.62 6.00 -6.81
CA LEU A 206 9.06 6.05 -7.08
C LEU A 206 9.74 4.67 -7.02
N PRO A 207 9.20 3.61 -7.66
CA PRO A 207 9.73 2.26 -7.51
C PRO A 207 11.19 2.14 -8.00
N GLU A 208 11.57 2.86 -9.05
CA GLU A 208 12.92 2.80 -9.61
C GLU A 208 13.88 3.83 -8.99
N THR A 209 13.51 4.46 -7.88
CA THR A 209 14.35 5.51 -7.29
C THR A 209 15.48 4.93 -6.45
N ILE A 210 16.70 5.44 -6.67
CA ILE A 210 17.93 5.02 -5.97
C ILE A 210 17.86 5.39 -4.49
N LEU A 211 18.35 4.49 -3.63
CA LEU A 211 18.50 4.69 -2.20
C LEU A 211 19.87 5.32 -1.89
N ILE A 212 19.86 6.52 -1.32
CA ILE A 212 21.05 7.26 -0.89
C ILE A 212 21.12 7.26 0.63
N ASP A 213 22.29 6.97 1.20
CA ASP A 213 22.49 6.97 2.65
C ASP A 213 22.74 8.38 3.23
N GLY A 214 22.94 8.46 4.56
CA GLY A 214 23.28 9.71 5.25
C GLY A 214 24.61 10.34 4.82
N ALA A 215 25.50 9.57 4.20
CA ALA A 215 26.81 9.99 3.71
C ALA A 215 26.83 10.25 2.19
N SER A 216 25.66 10.39 1.55
CA SER A 216 25.50 10.63 0.11
C SER A 216 25.99 9.50 -0.81
N ASN A 217 26.09 8.27 -0.31
CA ASN A 217 26.49 7.11 -1.09
C ASN A 217 25.26 6.31 -1.55
N ALA A 218 25.39 5.68 -2.72
CA ALA A 218 24.47 4.66 -3.19
C ALA A 218 25.07 3.27 -2.92
N LEU A 219 24.25 2.31 -2.51
CA LEU A 219 24.71 0.93 -2.35
C LEU A 219 24.77 0.26 -3.73
N GLN A 220 25.97 -0.11 -4.19
CA GLN A 220 26.17 -0.79 -5.46
C GLN A 220 26.42 -2.29 -5.26
N HIS A 221 25.79 -3.14 -6.07
CA HIS A 221 26.01 -4.59 -6.06
C HIS A 221 25.44 -5.25 -7.33
N ASP A 222 26.07 -6.32 -7.81
CA ASP A 222 25.70 -7.04 -9.05
C ASP A 222 24.31 -7.69 -9.02
N THR A 223 23.72 -7.84 -7.84
CA THR A 223 22.36 -8.39 -7.69
C THR A 223 21.27 -7.37 -7.98
N PHE A 224 21.60 -6.07 -8.02
CA PHE A 224 20.62 -5.02 -8.32
C PHE A 224 20.52 -4.88 -9.84
N MET A 225 19.35 -5.21 -10.38
CA MET A 225 19.14 -5.26 -11.84
C MET A 225 18.85 -3.88 -12.44
N HIS A 226 18.49 -2.91 -11.61
CA HIS A 226 18.07 -1.57 -12.03
C HIS A 226 19.16 -0.54 -11.74
N ASN A 227 19.02 0.67 -12.30
CA ASN A 227 19.84 1.85 -11.97
C ASN A 227 21.35 1.65 -12.06
N GLY A 228 21.83 0.81 -12.99
CA GLY A 228 23.26 0.55 -13.16
C GLY A 228 23.90 -0.19 -11.99
N GLY A 229 23.15 -1.06 -11.31
CA GLY A 229 23.65 -1.86 -10.20
C GLY A 229 23.54 -1.16 -8.84
N HIS A 230 22.74 -0.09 -8.73
CA HIS A 230 22.49 0.60 -7.47
C HIS A 230 21.17 0.16 -6.84
N ALA A 231 21.17 -0.03 -5.52
CA ALA A 231 19.97 -0.35 -4.77
C ALA A 231 18.91 0.73 -4.94
N SER A 232 17.68 0.29 -5.20
CA SER A 232 16.51 1.14 -5.40
C SER A 232 15.29 0.58 -4.65
N VAL A 233 14.19 1.34 -4.62
CA VAL A 233 12.95 0.92 -3.93
C VAL A 233 12.43 -0.43 -4.46
N ILE A 234 12.55 -0.69 -5.77
CA ILE A 234 12.10 -1.93 -6.39
C ILE A 234 12.93 -3.14 -5.93
N ASP A 235 14.23 -2.98 -5.70
CA ASP A 235 15.07 -4.09 -5.21
C ASP A 235 14.66 -4.53 -3.80
N LEU A 236 14.26 -3.56 -2.96
CA LEU A 236 13.74 -3.84 -1.63
C LEU A 236 12.38 -4.56 -1.70
N THR A 237 11.46 -4.03 -2.52
CA THR A 237 10.08 -4.52 -2.57
C THR A 237 9.95 -5.85 -3.29
N ALA A 238 10.68 -6.06 -4.39
CA ALA A 238 10.68 -7.31 -5.15
C ALA A 238 11.12 -8.49 -4.26
N ARG A 239 12.13 -8.28 -3.42
CA ARG A 239 12.64 -9.32 -2.52
C ARG A 239 11.62 -9.72 -1.46
N VAL A 240 11.04 -8.75 -0.75
CA VAL A 240 10.02 -9.02 0.28
C VAL A 240 8.76 -9.61 -0.34
N THR A 241 8.39 -9.15 -1.54
CA THR A 241 7.27 -9.72 -2.32
C THR A 241 7.51 -11.18 -2.67
N LYS A 242 8.69 -11.52 -3.19
CA LYS A 242 9.06 -12.90 -3.53
C LYS A 242 8.93 -13.82 -2.32
N LEU A 243 9.45 -13.41 -1.17
CA LEU A 243 9.37 -14.18 0.07
C LEU A 243 7.91 -14.39 0.54
N ALA A 244 7.07 -13.35 0.45
CA ALA A 244 5.65 -13.47 0.78
C ALA A 244 4.92 -14.44 -0.17
N VAL A 245 5.23 -14.38 -1.47
CA VAL A 245 4.67 -15.28 -2.48
C VAL A 245 5.11 -16.72 -2.26
N GLU A 246 6.37 -16.98 -1.91
CA GLU A 246 6.87 -18.33 -1.61
C GLU A 246 6.12 -18.97 -0.42
N VAL A 247 5.92 -18.22 0.67
CA VAL A 247 5.14 -18.70 1.82
C VAL A 247 3.68 -18.95 1.44
N ALA A 248 3.07 -18.02 0.70
CA ALA A 248 1.68 -18.15 0.24
C ALA A 248 1.48 -19.36 -0.70
N GLN A 249 2.42 -19.59 -1.61
CA GLN A 249 2.42 -20.74 -2.51
C GLN A 249 2.52 -22.06 -1.74
N SER A 250 3.33 -22.14 -0.69
CA SER A 250 3.41 -23.33 0.16
C SER A 250 2.07 -23.66 0.81
N PHE A 251 1.33 -22.66 1.34
CA PHE A 251 -0.03 -22.88 1.84
C PHE A 251 -1.01 -23.31 0.73
N LEU A 252 -0.90 -22.73 -0.46
CA LEU A 252 -1.74 -23.10 -1.60
C LEU A 252 -1.51 -24.56 -2.03
N LEU A 253 -0.26 -25.01 -2.04
CA LEU A 253 0.08 -26.41 -2.35
C LEU A 253 -0.46 -27.37 -1.29
N GLN A 254 -0.27 -27.06 0.00
CA GLN A 254 -0.83 -27.83 1.10
C GLN A 254 -2.36 -27.94 1.00
N ALA A 255 -3.05 -26.82 0.78
CA ALA A 255 -4.51 -26.80 0.66
C ALA A 255 -5.02 -27.51 -0.60
N ASN A 256 -4.19 -27.68 -1.63
CA ASN A 256 -4.51 -28.54 -2.77
C ASN A 256 -4.17 -30.02 -2.54
N GLY A 257 -3.75 -30.41 -1.33
CA GLY A 257 -3.32 -31.78 -1.03
C GLY A 257 -2.16 -32.23 -1.91
N LYS A 258 -1.29 -31.29 -2.29
CA LYS A 258 -0.02 -31.57 -2.98
C LYS A 258 1.08 -31.71 -1.94
N GLU A 259 1.99 -32.65 -2.18
CA GLU A 259 3.17 -32.80 -1.35
C GLU A 259 4.01 -31.51 -1.38
N PRO A 260 4.61 -31.11 -0.24
CA PRO A 260 5.50 -29.96 -0.19
C PRO A 260 6.61 -30.04 -1.24
N GLN A 261 6.76 -28.97 -2.01
CA GLN A 261 7.83 -28.86 -3.03
C GLN A 261 9.07 -28.13 -2.52
N ASN A 262 8.98 -27.51 -1.34
CA ASN A 262 10.06 -26.75 -0.73
C ASN A 262 10.08 -26.98 0.80
N GLN A 263 11.18 -26.59 1.44
CA GLN A 263 11.38 -26.80 2.88
C GLN A 263 10.35 -26.02 3.72
N VAL A 264 9.87 -24.85 3.26
CA VAL A 264 8.81 -24.09 3.94
C VAL A 264 7.51 -24.90 4.00
N GLY A 265 7.11 -25.52 2.89
CA GLY A 265 5.93 -26.38 2.82
C GLY A 265 6.08 -27.60 3.72
N MET A 266 7.28 -28.18 3.81
CA MET A 266 7.53 -29.32 4.70
C MET A 266 7.28 -28.93 6.16
N LEU A 267 7.82 -27.78 6.60
CA LEU A 267 7.61 -27.26 7.96
C LEU A 267 6.13 -26.94 8.24
N ILE A 268 5.44 -26.32 7.29
CA ILE A 268 4.00 -26.03 7.38
C ILE A 268 3.18 -27.34 7.55
N ASP A 269 3.62 -28.43 6.92
CA ASP A 269 2.97 -29.75 6.99
C ASP A 269 3.27 -30.53 8.27
N GLU A 270 4.28 -30.14 9.06
CA GLU A 270 4.66 -30.83 10.30
C GLU A 270 3.60 -30.69 11.41
N SER A 271 2.99 -29.50 11.55
CA SER A 271 1.98 -29.25 12.58
C SER A 271 1.17 -27.98 12.32
N ALA A 272 -0.02 -27.91 12.94
CA ALA A 272 -0.84 -26.70 12.93
C ALA A 272 -0.11 -25.49 13.54
N HIS A 273 0.71 -25.71 14.57
CA HIS A 273 1.51 -24.66 15.18
C HIS A 273 2.51 -24.04 14.19
N ARG A 274 3.25 -24.87 13.44
CA ARG A 274 4.16 -24.40 12.38
C ARG A 274 3.42 -23.63 11.30
N ALA A 275 2.26 -24.12 10.88
CA ALA A 275 1.41 -23.41 9.94
C ALA A 275 1.02 -22.01 10.47
N ASP A 276 0.64 -21.88 11.75
CA ASP A 276 0.34 -20.59 12.36
C ASP A 276 1.55 -19.65 12.42
N GLU A 277 2.74 -20.16 12.75
CA GLU A 277 3.97 -19.37 12.72
C GLU A 277 4.24 -18.79 11.31
N PHE A 278 4.09 -19.60 10.26
CA PHE A 278 4.29 -19.12 8.88
C PHE A 278 3.17 -18.19 8.39
N ARG A 279 1.94 -18.33 8.89
CA ARG A 279 0.87 -17.34 8.66
C ARG A 279 1.20 -16.00 9.28
N GLN A 280 1.76 -15.99 10.48
CA GLN A 280 2.21 -14.77 11.15
C GLN A 280 3.40 -14.12 10.43
N ILE A 281 4.34 -14.93 9.93
CA ILE A 281 5.43 -14.46 9.06
C ILE A 281 4.85 -13.79 7.81
N LEU A 282 3.93 -14.45 7.10
CA LEU A 282 3.29 -13.89 5.91
C LEU A 282 2.57 -12.56 6.22
N ARG A 283 1.84 -12.50 7.34
CA ARG A 283 1.21 -11.29 7.85
C ARG A 283 2.23 -10.17 8.08
N ALA A 284 3.35 -10.47 8.75
CA ALA A 284 4.42 -9.51 9.00
C ALA A 284 5.06 -8.99 7.70
N LEU A 285 5.29 -9.87 6.72
CA LEU A 285 5.82 -9.49 5.41
C LEU A 285 4.84 -8.55 4.67
N VAL A 286 3.57 -8.94 4.55
CA VAL A 286 2.55 -8.15 3.84
C VAL A 286 2.32 -6.79 4.51
N THR A 287 2.21 -6.76 5.84
CA THR A 287 1.97 -5.52 6.59
C THR A 287 3.20 -4.62 6.71
N SER A 288 4.40 -5.08 6.32
CA SER A 288 5.62 -4.25 6.29
C SER A 288 5.55 -3.05 5.34
N GLY A 289 4.60 -3.08 4.40
CA GLY A 289 4.47 -2.08 3.34
C GLY A 289 5.59 -2.18 2.31
N LEU A 290 6.08 -3.40 2.03
CA LEU A 290 7.07 -3.67 1.00
C LEU A 290 6.65 -4.82 0.05
N VAL A 291 5.47 -5.41 0.24
CA VAL A 291 4.92 -6.45 -0.64
C VAL A 291 4.03 -5.82 -1.71
N ALA A 292 4.22 -6.22 -2.96
CA ALA A 292 3.42 -5.79 -4.12
C ALA A 292 3.22 -4.27 -4.18
N TYR A 293 4.33 -3.54 -4.03
CA TYR A 293 4.40 -2.10 -3.86
C TYR A 293 4.10 -1.33 -5.15
N SER A 294 2.84 -1.36 -5.58
CA SER A 294 2.40 -0.85 -6.87
C SER A 294 1.01 -0.21 -6.76
N LYS A 295 0.80 0.86 -7.53
CA LYS A 295 -0.51 1.53 -7.66
C LYS A 295 -1.63 0.62 -8.20
N ALA A 296 -1.29 -0.51 -8.80
CA ALA A 296 -2.26 -1.51 -9.26
C ALA A 296 -2.75 -2.44 -8.13
N SER A 297 -2.14 -2.35 -6.95
CA SER A 297 -2.28 -3.30 -5.83
C SER A 297 -2.79 -2.59 -4.57
N PRO A 298 -3.98 -1.95 -4.59
CA PRO A 298 -4.43 -1.07 -3.53
C PRO A 298 -4.52 -1.76 -2.17
N LEU A 299 -4.99 -3.01 -2.11
CA LEU A 299 -5.12 -3.75 -0.86
C LEU A 299 -3.78 -3.96 -0.16
N TYR A 300 -2.67 -4.13 -0.90
CA TYR A 300 -1.34 -4.27 -0.30
C TYR A 300 -0.81 -2.95 0.25
N ILE A 301 -1.10 -1.83 -0.41
CA ILE A 301 -0.78 -0.50 0.11
C ILE A 301 -1.55 -0.27 1.42
N LEU A 302 -2.83 -0.64 1.46
CA LEU A 302 -3.66 -0.55 2.66
C LEU A 302 -3.12 -1.46 3.79
N SER A 303 -2.76 -2.72 3.52
CA SER A 303 -2.13 -3.57 4.54
C SER A 303 -0.79 -3.00 5.01
N GLY A 304 0.01 -2.45 4.10
CA GLY A 304 1.28 -1.78 4.39
C GLY A 304 1.14 -0.56 5.31
N LYS A 305 -0.02 0.11 5.26
CA LYS A 305 -0.37 1.25 6.13
C LYS A 305 -0.17 0.94 7.61
N GLN A 306 -0.43 -0.30 8.04
CA GLN A 306 -0.31 -0.71 9.45
C GLN A 306 1.12 -0.56 10.00
N SER A 307 2.12 -0.58 9.13
CA SER A 307 3.51 -0.37 9.54
C SER A 307 3.93 1.09 9.65
N ARG A 308 3.04 2.03 9.28
CA ARG A 308 3.33 3.45 9.18
C ARG A 308 2.69 4.26 10.30
N LYS A 309 3.23 5.45 10.52
CA LYS A 309 2.80 6.49 11.44
C LYS A 309 2.38 7.70 10.63
N PHE A 310 1.35 8.36 11.10
CA PHE A 310 0.80 9.56 10.48
C PHE A 310 0.85 10.70 11.50
N GLY A 311 1.19 11.90 11.06
CA GLY A 311 1.17 13.09 11.93
C GLY A 311 -0.25 13.45 12.35
N MET A 312 -1.21 13.28 11.43
CA MET A 312 -2.65 13.38 11.67
C MET A 312 -3.33 12.07 11.29
N GLU A 313 -4.37 11.67 12.02
CA GLU A 313 -5.08 10.42 11.75
C GLU A 313 -5.69 10.39 10.33
N GLN A 314 -6.20 11.53 9.87
CA GLN A 314 -6.81 11.71 8.55
C GLN A 314 -5.83 11.41 7.40
N ASP A 315 -4.53 11.66 7.59
CA ASP A 315 -3.50 11.36 6.60
C ASP A 315 -3.38 9.86 6.32
N SER A 316 -3.87 9.00 7.22
CA SER A 316 -3.97 7.56 6.96
C SER A 316 -4.89 7.21 5.77
N CYS A 317 -5.70 8.17 5.30
CA CYS A 317 -6.43 8.07 4.04
C CYS A 317 -5.91 9.08 3.01
N TRP A 318 -5.76 10.35 3.41
CA TRP A 318 -5.42 11.43 2.48
C TRP A 318 -4.04 11.29 1.86
N ALA A 319 -3.03 10.85 2.63
CA ALA A 319 -1.69 10.61 2.10
C ALA A 319 -1.61 9.41 1.14
N LEU A 320 -2.67 8.59 1.02
CA LEU A 320 -2.69 7.42 0.14
C LEU A 320 -3.50 7.62 -1.15
N ILE A 321 -4.23 8.73 -1.27
CA ILE A 321 -4.95 9.12 -2.49
C ILE A 321 -3.98 9.15 -3.67
N GLY A 322 -2.80 9.75 -3.49
CA GLY A 322 -1.81 9.87 -4.55
C GLY A 322 -1.15 8.55 -4.90
N ALA A 323 -0.82 7.72 -3.91
CA ALA A 323 -0.23 6.38 -4.10
C ALA A 323 -1.08 5.51 -5.05
N MET A 324 -2.39 5.67 -4.94
CA MET A 324 -3.38 4.92 -5.71
C MET A 324 -3.99 5.75 -6.86
N GLU A 325 -3.46 6.94 -7.14
CA GLU A 325 -3.92 7.90 -8.15
C GLU A 325 -5.46 8.02 -8.19
N LEU A 326 -6.08 8.25 -7.02
CA LEU A 326 -7.52 8.39 -6.90
C LEU A 326 -7.93 9.80 -7.34
N GLU A 327 -8.70 9.89 -8.41
CA GLU A 327 -9.13 11.17 -8.99
C GLU A 327 -10.47 11.65 -8.42
N GLY A 328 -10.61 12.97 -8.31
CA GLY A 328 -11.87 13.61 -7.89
C GLY A 328 -12.20 13.47 -6.40
N VAL A 329 -11.21 13.16 -5.55
CA VAL A 329 -11.38 13.13 -4.10
C VAL A 329 -10.98 14.48 -3.53
N THR A 330 -11.94 15.19 -2.94
CA THR A 330 -11.69 16.46 -2.26
C THR A 330 -11.19 16.18 -0.84
N VAL A 331 -9.97 16.63 -0.53
CA VAL A 331 -9.38 16.52 0.81
C VAL A 331 -10.04 17.54 1.74
N ASN A 332 -10.54 17.09 2.88
CA ASN A 332 -11.11 17.94 3.92
C ASN A 332 -10.76 17.38 5.31
N TYR A 333 -9.94 18.10 6.06
CA TYR A 333 -9.49 17.70 7.40
C TYR A 333 -10.52 17.94 8.51
N ASN A 334 -11.58 18.70 8.22
CA ASN A 334 -12.64 19.01 9.19
C ASN A 334 -13.69 17.90 9.30
N LEU A 335 -13.64 16.88 8.44
CA LEU A 335 -14.58 15.76 8.47
C LEU A 335 -14.22 14.74 9.56
N PRO A 336 -15.21 14.08 10.18
CA PRO A 336 -14.97 12.92 11.04
C PRO A 336 -14.23 11.80 10.28
N MET A 337 -13.41 11.02 10.99
CA MET A 337 -12.59 9.99 10.38
C MET A 337 -13.43 8.92 9.63
N ASP A 338 -14.61 8.56 10.13
CA ASP A 338 -15.49 7.60 9.46
C ASP A 338 -16.00 8.10 8.10
N GLU A 339 -16.27 9.41 7.97
CA GLU A 339 -16.65 10.03 6.70
C GLU A 339 -15.47 10.06 5.72
N ILE A 340 -14.26 10.36 6.23
CA ILE A 340 -13.02 10.32 5.46
C ILE A 340 -12.76 8.92 4.91
N LYS A 341 -12.85 7.89 5.78
CA LYS A 341 -12.71 6.48 5.39
C LYS A 341 -13.75 6.09 4.35
N MET A 342 -14.99 6.55 4.50
CA MET A 342 -16.06 6.31 3.53
C MET A 342 -15.76 6.93 2.16
N MET A 343 -15.39 8.21 2.12
CA MET A 343 -15.04 8.90 0.88
C MET A 343 -13.88 8.21 0.16
N PHE A 344 -12.85 7.86 0.92
CA PHE A 344 -11.68 7.15 0.42
C PHE A 344 -12.05 5.75 -0.12
N LEU A 345 -12.83 4.97 0.64
CA LEU A 345 -13.27 3.64 0.22
C LEU A 345 -14.14 3.69 -1.05
N ARG A 346 -15.03 4.67 -1.18
CA ARG A 346 -15.81 4.86 -2.41
C ARG A 346 -14.94 5.13 -3.63
N ALA A 347 -13.92 5.98 -3.47
CA ALA A 347 -12.98 6.26 -4.55
C ALA A 347 -12.20 5.00 -4.95
N LEU A 348 -11.81 4.18 -3.96
CA LEU A 348 -11.18 2.87 -4.19
C LEU A 348 -12.10 1.93 -4.97
N PHE A 349 -13.35 1.72 -4.53
CA PHE A 349 -14.30 0.89 -5.27
C PHE A 349 -14.55 1.41 -6.68
N LYS A 350 -14.74 2.73 -6.85
CA LYS A 350 -14.95 3.36 -8.16
C LYS A 350 -13.80 3.04 -9.13
N LYS A 351 -12.56 3.07 -8.66
CA LYS A 351 -11.38 2.83 -9.50
C LYS A 351 -11.06 1.35 -9.71
N TYR A 352 -11.07 0.56 -8.63
CA TYR A 352 -10.50 -0.79 -8.59
C TYR A 352 -11.55 -1.90 -8.60
N GLN A 353 -12.84 -1.60 -8.42
CA GLN A 353 -13.96 -2.55 -8.54
C GLN A 353 -13.68 -3.88 -7.78
N TRP A 354 -13.75 -5.02 -8.47
CA TRP A 354 -13.58 -6.36 -7.89
C TRP A 354 -12.23 -6.58 -7.20
N SER A 355 -11.18 -5.86 -7.59
CA SER A 355 -9.88 -5.95 -6.92
C SER A 355 -9.95 -5.50 -5.46
N MET A 356 -10.94 -4.68 -5.07
CA MET A 356 -11.17 -4.31 -3.66
C MET A 356 -11.80 -5.42 -2.84
N LEU A 357 -12.37 -6.45 -3.48
CA LEU A 357 -12.97 -7.62 -2.82
C LEU A 357 -12.09 -8.86 -2.93
N LEU A 358 -10.82 -8.73 -3.35
CA LEU A 358 -9.80 -9.78 -3.26
C LEU A 358 -9.36 -9.99 -1.80
N LEU A 359 -10.34 -10.33 -0.96
CA LEU A 359 -10.25 -10.37 0.48
C LEU A 359 -10.73 -11.73 1.00
N PRO A 360 -10.12 -12.24 2.08
CA PRO A 360 -10.56 -13.45 2.74
C PRO A 360 -11.87 -13.20 3.50
N GLN A 361 -12.52 -14.27 3.96
CA GLN A 361 -13.60 -14.15 4.93
C GLN A 361 -13.04 -13.54 6.24
N PRO A 362 -13.61 -12.45 6.76
CA PRO A 362 -13.14 -11.86 8.00
C PRO A 362 -13.68 -12.65 9.21
N LEU A 363 -12.88 -13.56 9.79
CA LEU A 363 -13.18 -14.28 11.03
C LEU A 363 -12.26 -13.86 12.18
N LEU A 364 -12.03 -12.54 12.31
CA LEU A 364 -11.19 -11.95 13.35
C LEU A 364 -11.98 -10.94 14.18
N SER A 365 -11.58 -10.76 15.43
CA SER A 365 -12.16 -9.72 16.28
C SER A 365 -11.40 -8.41 16.09
N VAL A 366 -12.09 -7.34 15.71
CA VAL A 366 -11.42 -6.07 15.37
C VAL A 366 -10.92 -5.29 16.61
N ASN A 367 -11.47 -5.56 17.81
CA ASN A 367 -11.08 -4.89 19.05
C ASN A 367 -10.91 -5.88 20.22
N GLU A 368 -9.70 -5.98 20.78
CA GLU A 368 -9.45 -6.59 22.09
C GLU A 368 -9.70 -5.53 23.18
N GLY A 369 -10.92 -5.47 23.74
CA GLY A 369 -11.20 -4.67 24.95
C GLY A 369 -12.54 -3.95 25.01
N GLN A 370 -13.23 -3.80 23.87
CA GLN A 370 -14.64 -3.39 23.80
C GLN A 370 -15.35 -4.33 22.84
N SER A 371 -16.55 -4.81 23.23
CA SER A 371 -17.40 -5.78 22.52
C SER A 371 -16.97 -6.03 21.09
N ALA A 372 -16.38 -7.21 20.81
CA ALA A 372 -15.80 -7.57 19.52
C ALA A 372 -16.65 -7.02 18.37
N SER A 373 -16.21 -5.92 17.76
CA SER A 373 -17.01 -5.27 16.73
C SER A 373 -16.89 -6.08 15.45
N ASN A 374 -18.03 -6.51 14.90
CA ASN A 374 -18.10 -7.18 13.61
C ASN A 374 -17.36 -6.37 12.54
N PHE A 375 -16.74 -7.07 11.57
CA PHE A 375 -16.06 -6.45 10.44
C PHE A 375 -17.00 -5.52 9.66
N LYS A 376 -16.53 -4.30 9.41
CA LYS A 376 -17.20 -3.27 8.60
C LYS A 376 -16.42 -3.03 7.31
N TRP A 377 -17.10 -2.63 6.24
CA TRP A 377 -16.42 -2.31 4.96
C TRP A 377 -15.30 -1.27 5.10
N VAL A 378 -15.45 -0.28 6.00
CA VAL A 378 -14.38 0.70 6.30
C VAL A 378 -13.11 0.07 6.87
N ASN A 379 -13.17 -1.12 7.46
CA ASN A 379 -11.97 -1.81 7.94
C ASN A 379 -11.04 -2.25 6.79
N ILE A 380 -11.53 -2.28 5.54
CA ILE A 380 -10.67 -2.46 4.37
C ILE A 380 -9.63 -1.34 4.29
N VAL A 381 -10.03 -0.07 4.52
CA VAL A 381 -9.09 1.06 4.43
C VAL A 381 -8.08 1.07 5.57
N ASP A 382 -8.35 0.33 6.65
CA ASP A 382 -7.41 0.10 7.75
C ASP A 382 -6.41 -1.03 7.45
N GLY A 383 -6.57 -1.72 6.32
CA GLY A 383 -5.66 -2.75 5.86
C GLY A 383 -5.68 -4.00 6.72
N LEU A 384 -6.72 -4.22 7.52
CA LEU A 384 -6.81 -5.28 8.55
C LEU A 384 -6.74 -6.70 7.98
N LEU A 385 -7.05 -6.86 6.70
CA LEU A 385 -7.06 -8.16 6.02
C LEU A 385 -5.84 -8.30 5.12
N ILE A 386 -5.27 -9.51 5.08
CA ILE A 386 -4.23 -9.86 4.11
C ILE A 386 -4.90 -10.04 2.73
N PRO A 387 -4.41 -9.41 1.66
CA PRO A 387 -5.01 -9.54 0.33
C PRO A 387 -4.91 -10.97 -0.19
N VAL A 388 -6.01 -11.53 -0.71
CA VAL A 388 -6.03 -12.89 -1.28
C VAL A 388 -5.14 -13.01 -2.52
N GLY A 389 -4.88 -11.89 -3.21
CA GLY A 389 -3.97 -11.83 -4.36
C GLY A 389 -2.56 -12.35 -4.09
N VAL A 390 -2.13 -12.55 -2.83
CA VAL A 390 -0.82 -13.14 -2.54
C VAL A 390 -0.82 -14.66 -2.82
N PHE A 391 -2.00 -15.28 -2.75
CA PHE A 391 -2.22 -16.70 -3.02
C PHE A 391 -2.65 -16.98 -4.45
N VAL A 392 -3.15 -15.96 -5.17
CA VAL A 392 -3.76 -16.12 -6.49
C VAL A 392 -3.30 -15.06 -7.46
N ASP A 393 -3.14 -15.42 -8.73
CA ASP A 393 -2.87 -14.40 -9.76
C ASP A 393 -4.06 -13.43 -9.82
N SER A 394 -3.77 -12.13 -9.69
CA SER A 394 -4.72 -11.08 -9.28
C SER A 394 -5.35 -10.33 -10.45
N GLN A 395 -5.35 -10.91 -11.65
CA GLN A 395 -5.80 -10.26 -12.88
C GLN A 395 -7.33 -10.23 -13.06
N ILE A 396 -8.12 -10.36 -11.98
CA ILE A 396 -9.58 -10.35 -12.07
C ILE A 396 -10.06 -9.11 -12.82
N GLY A 397 -10.77 -9.36 -13.92
CA GLY A 397 -11.42 -8.33 -14.71
C GLY A 397 -10.54 -7.63 -15.75
N LEU A 398 -9.23 -7.89 -15.88
CA LEU A 398 -8.43 -7.23 -16.93
C LEU A 398 -8.90 -7.61 -18.35
N ALA A 399 -9.28 -8.86 -18.57
CA ALA A 399 -9.79 -9.34 -19.86
C ALA A 399 -11.33 -9.21 -20.03
N SER A 400 -12.07 -8.93 -18.96
CA SER A 400 -13.54 -9.08 -18.92
C SER A 400 -14.32 -7.92 -18.28
N LYS A 401 -13.73 -6.71 -18.15
CA LYS A 401 -14.38 -5.55 -17.50
C LYS A 401 -15.81 -5.25 -17.99
N SER A 402 -16.15 -5.57 -19.24
CA SER A 402 -17.49 -5.35 -19.78
C SER A 402 -18.51 -6.43 -19.41
N MET A 403 -18.07 -7.61 -18.99
CA MET A 403 -18.91 -8.77 -18.71
C MET A 403 -19.17 -8.99 -17.22
N LEU A 404 -18.29 -8.50 -16.35
CA LEU A 404 -18.50 -8.59 -14.91
C LEU A 404 -19.54 -7.56 -14.43
N PRO A 405 -20.38 -7.91 -13.44
CA PRO A 405 -21.23 -6.94 -12.76
C PRO A 405 -20.38 -5.80 -12.18
N SER A 406 -20.93 -4.60 -12.12
CA SER A 406 -20.26 -3.44 -11.51
C SER A 406 -20.51 -3.39 -10.00
N ILE A 407 -19.54 -2.87 -9.25
CA ILE A 407 -19.67 -2.68 -7.81
C ILE A 407 -19.71 -1.19 -7.48
N ALA A 408 -20.62 -0.82 -6.60
CA ALA A 408 -20.68 0.48 -5.97
C ALA A 408 -20.82 0.34 -4.45
N LEU A 409 -20.29 1.30 -3.71
CA LEU A 409 -20.53 1.44 -2.27
C LEU A 409 -21.54 2.59 -2.07
N ASP A 410 -22.65 2.30 -1.40
CA ASP A 410 -23.71 3.28 -1.18
C ASP A 410 -23.48 4.17 0.06
N ASN A 411 -24.48 5.01 0.38
CA ASN A 411 -24.45 5.87 1.56
C ASN A 411 -24.61 5.12 2.89
N ALA A 412 -25.16 3.92 2.86
CA ALA A 412 -25.42 3.10 4.03
C ALA A 412 -24.30 2.09 4.32
N MET A 413 -23.10 2.27 3.74
CA MET A 413 -21.99 1.31 3.84
C MET A 413 -22.37 -0.07 3.28
N THR A 414 -23.29 -0.15 2.32
CA THR A 414 -23.64 -1.41 1.68
C THR A 414 -22.98 -1.48 0.31
N VAL A 415 -22.27 -2.57 0.06
CA VAL A 415 -21.72 -2.84 -1.27
C VAL A 415 -22.86 -3.35 -2.14
N THR A 416 -23.17 -2.62 -3.21
CA THR A 416 -24.19 -3.01 -4.18
C THR A 416 -23.53 -3.50 -5.45
N VAL A 417 -23.91 -4.69 -5.89
CA VAL A 417 -23.52 -5.27 -7.16
C VAL A 417 -24.65 -5.06 -8.16
N GLN A 418 -24.32 -4.42 -9.28
CA GLN A 418 -25.23 -4.07 -10.35
C GLN A 418 -24.86 -4.83 -11.62
N PRO A 419 -25.83 -5.19 -12.48
CA PRO A 419 -25.57 -5.89 -13.73
C PRO A 419 -24.53 -5.17 -14.60
N PRO A 420 -23.85 -5.91 -15.50
CA PRO A 420 -23.04 -5.30 -16.55
C PRO A 420 -23.90 -4.34 -17.40
N LYS A 421 -23.29 -3.30 -17.98
CA LYS A 421 -24.03 -2.30 -18.80
C LYS A 421 -24.85 -2.89 -19.95
N THR A 422 -24.48 -4.09 -20.40
CA THR A 422 -25.11 -4.81 -21.50
C THR A 422 -26.25 -5.74 -21.07
N SER A 423 -26.58 -5.82 -19.77
CA SER A 423 -27.58 -6.74 -19.23
C SER A 423 -28.45 -6.08 -18.16
N GLN A 424 -29.66 -6.61 -17.96
CA GLN A 424 -30.55 -6.22 -16.86
C GLN A 424 -30.37 -7.10 -15.62
N THR A 425 -29.72 -8.26 -15.75
CA THR A 425 -29.46 -9.21 -14.66
C THR A 425 -28.04 -9.75 -14.74
N PHE A 426 -27.62 -10.43 -13.67
CA PHE A 426 -26.44 -11.27 -13.67
C PHE A 426 -26.68 -12.57 -12.91
N THR A 427 -25.88 -13.58 -13.24
CA THR A 427 -26.02 -14.94 -12.72
C THR A 427 -25.32 -15.12 -11.38
N LEU A 428 -26.04 -15.66 -10.41
CA LEU A 428 -25.52 -16.27 -9.20
C LEU A 428 -25.63 -17.80 -9.29
N TRP A 429 -24.68 -18.49 -8.69
CA TRP A 429 -24.63 -19.96 -8.66
C TRP A 429 -24.96 -20.46 -7.25
N LYS A 430 -25.83 -21.47 -7.13
CA LYS A 430 -26.20 -22.08 -5.84
C LYS A 430 -26.45 -23.58 -5.99
N ASN A 431 -26.47 -24.29 -4.86
CA ASN A 431 -26.64 -25.75 -4.81
C ASN A 431 -25.62 -26.44 -5.72
N LEU A 432 -24.37 -26.00 -5.66
CA LEU A 432 -23.28 -26.58 -6.44
C LEU A 432 -22.90 -27.93 -5.83
N ASP A 433 -22.72 -28.94 -6.67
CA ASP A 433 -22.09 -30.21 -6.26
C ASP A 433 -20.57 -30.01 -6.23
N ILE A 434 -20.09 -29.34 -5.18
CA ILE A 434 -18.70 -28.95 -5.00
C ILE A 434 -17.85 -30.20 -4.78
N LYS A 435 -16.90 -30.43 -5.69
CA LYS A 435 -15.92 -31.53 -5.62
C LYS A 435 -14.61 -31.11 -4.99
N TRP A 436 -14.25 -29.84 -5.12
CA TRP A 436 -13.06 -29.26 -4.50
C TRP A 436 -13.26 -27.77 -4.27
N TYR A 437 -12.61 -27.21 -3.25
CA TYR A 437 -12.59 -25.77 -3.03
C TYR A 437 -11.35 -25.34 -2.24
N LEU A 438 -11.01 -24.06 -2.36
CA LEU A 438 -10.04 -23.32 -1.58
C LEU A 438 -10.74 -22.06 -1.08
N HIS A 439 -11.04 -22.00 0.21
CA HIS A 439 -11.70 -20.88 0.86
C HIS A 439 -10.71 -20.13 1.73
N TYR A 440 -10.48 -18.86 1.41
CA TYR A 440 -9.55 -18.01 2.13
C TYR A 440 -10.24 -17.36 3.32
N VAL A 441 -9.70 -17.59 4.52
CA VAL A 441 -10.29 -17.15 5.78
C VAL A 441 -9.24 -16.44 6.62
N GLN A 442 -9.52 -15.22 7.05
CA GLN A 442 -8.62 -14.47 7.94
C GLN A 442 -8.92 -14.82 9.39
N THR A 443 -7.91 -15.31 10.10
CA THR A 443 -7.88 -15.55 11.55
C THR A 443 -6.89 -14.59 12.21
N GLU A 444 -6.74 -14.70 13.54
CA GLU A 444 -5.72 -13.95 14.28
C GLU A 444 -4.29 -14.27 13.84
N ALA A 445 -4.01 -15.53 13.47
CA ALA A 445 -2.69 -15.95 13.01
C ALA A 445 -2.35 -15.45 11.59
N GLY A 446 -3.37 -15.19 10.76
CA GLY A 446 -3.20 -14.80 9.36
C GLY A 446 -4.29 -15.42 8.48
N VAL A 447 -4.01 -15.60 7.19
CA VAL A 447 -4.97 -16.27 6.29
C VAL A 447 -4.79 -17.77 6.34
N GLU A 448 -5.86 -18.47 6.70
CA GLU A 448 -6.03 -19.91 6.56
C GLU A 448 -6.68 -20.20 5.19
N ILE A 449 -6.20 -21.21 4.48
CA ILE A 449 -6.86 -21.74 3.28
C ILE A 449 -7.55 -23.04 3.67
N ARG A 450 -8.88 -23.03 3.66
CA ARG A 450 -9.73 -24.19 3.99
C ARG A 450 -10.09 -24.95 2.73
N SER A 451 -10.07 -26.28 2.81
CA SER A 451 -10.31 -27.16 1.67
C SER A 451 -10.84 -28.53 2.12
N LEU A 452 -11.03 -29.45 1.16
CA LEU A 452 -11.33 -30.86 1.45
C LEU A 452 -10.07 -31.71 1.71
N ALA A 453 -8.88 -31.13 1.64
CA ALA A 453 -7.64 -31.83 1.99
C ALA A 453 -7.62 -32.20 3.48
N SER A 454 -7.07 -33.37 3.80
CA SER A 454 -7.05 -33.93 5.17
C SER A 454 -6.32 -33.07 6.21
N LYS A 455 -5.37 -32.24 5.76
CA LYS A 455 -4.57 -31.34 6.62
C LYS A 455 -5.17 -29.95 6.79
N THR A 456 -6.34 -29.68 6.20
CA THR A 456 -7.02 -28.39 6.32
C THR A 456 -8.36 -28.55 7.02
N SER A 457 -8.77 -27.52 7.77
CA SER A 457 -10.10 -27.47 8.37
C SER A 457 -11.16 -27.40 7.24
N PRO A 458 -12.14 -28.31 7.17
CA PRO A 458 -13.25 -28.14 6.25
C PRO A 458 -14.10 -26.94 6.70
N THR A 459 -14.55 -26.11 5.77
CA THR A 459 -15.45 -25.00 6.09
C THR A 459 -16.87 -25.52 6.28
N PRO A 460 -17.52 -25.37 7.46
CA PRO A 460 -18.86 -25.93 7.69
C PRO A 460 -19.99 -25.29 6.86
N ARG A 461 -19.74 -24.17 6.17
CA ARG A 461 -20.81 -23.31 5.63
C ARG A 461 -20.74 -23.01 4.14
N ILE A 462 -19.73 -23.51 3.41
CA ILE A 462 -19.58 -23.14 2.00
C ILE A 462 -20.58 -23.84 1.09
N SER A 463 -21.11 -24.99 1.49
CA SER A 463 -22.16 -25.73 0.76
C SER A 463 -23.45 -24.93 0.59
N ASP A 464 -23.76 -24.07 1.57
CA ASP A 464 -25.00 -23.30 1.63
C ASP A 464 -24.82 -21.89 1.04
N ALA A 465 -23.60 -21.56 0.60
CA ALA A 465 -23.28 -20.27 0.03
C ALA A 465 -23.83 -20.14 -1.40
N VAL A 466 -24.07 -18.90 -1.79
CA VAL A 466 -24.32 -18.50 -3.18
C VAL A 466 -23.05 -17.88 -3.72
N PHE A 467 -22.72 -18.15 -4.98
CA PHE A 467 -21.46 -17.77 -5.57
C PHE A 467 -21.66 -16.82 -6.74
N LEU A 468 -20.95 -15.69 -6.68
CA LEU A 468 -20.80 -14.79 -7.82
C LEU A 468 -19.48 -15.07 -8.52
N LYS A 469 -19.54 -15.61 -9.74
CA LYS A 469 -18.36 -15.92 -10.54
C LYS A 469 -17.60 -14.65 -10.93
N LEU A 470 -16.29 -14.67 -10.76
CA LEU A 470 -15.36 -13.60 -11.13
C LEU A 470 -14.41 -14.01 -12.26
N GLU A 471 -14.01 -15.28 -12.29
CA GLU A 471 -13.04 -15.80 -13.24
C GLU A 471 -13.25 -17.31 -13.46
N ASP A 472 -12.95 -17.78 -14.67
CA ASP A 472 -12.85 -19.21 -14.96
C ASP A 472 -11.49 -19.74 -14.51
N LEU A 473 -11.48 -20.88 -13.83
CA LEU A 473 -10.25 -21.58 -13.46
C LEU A 473 -10.05 -22.79 -14.35
N GLY A 474 -8.77 -23.14 -14.55
CA GLY A 474 -8.40 -24.37 -15.23
C GLY A 474 -8.84 -25.62 -14.46
N LYS A 475 -8.53 -26.78 -15.04
CA LYS A 475 -8.74 -28.07 -14.37
C LYS A 475 -7.90 -28.16 -13.09
N ASN A 476 -8.44 -28.87 -12.11
CA ASN A 476 -7.72 -29.24 -10.89
C ASN A 476 -7.63 -30.76 -10.82
N ASP A 477 -6.41 -31.28 -10.70
CA ASP A 477 -6.14 -32.72 -10.70
C ASP A 477 -6.81 -33.47 -9.52
N LYS A 478 -7.22 -32.75 -8.47
CA LYS A 478 -7.96 -33.30 -7.32
C LYS A 478 -9.47 -33.29 -7.50
N ALA A 479 -9.98 -32.51 -8.46
CA ALA A 479 -11.40 -32.49 -8.78
C ALA A 479 -11.71 -33.54 -9.86
N ALA A 480 -12.98 -33.95 -9.95
CA ALA A 480 -13.42 -34.85 -11.01
C ALA A 480 -13.08 -34.28 -12.40
N ALA A 481 -12.74 -35.13 -13.37
CA ALA A 481 -12.28 -34.70 -14.70
C ALA A 481 -13.30 -33.83 -15.46
N GLU A 482 -14.58 -33.96 -15.12
CA GLU A 482 -15.71 -33.21 -15.69
C GLU A 482 -16.04 -31.92 -14.92
N SER A 483 -15.32 -31.61 -13.84
CA SER A 483 -15.60 -30.45 -13.01
C SER A 483 -15.26 -29.13 -13.71
N THR A 484 -16.09 -28.12 -13.46
CA THR A 484 -15.85 -26.75 -13.89
C THR A 484 -15.20 -25.98 -12.76
N GLY A 485 -14.05 -25.35 -13.02
CA GLY A 485 -13.34 -24.50 -12.06
C GLY A 485 -13.76 -23.04 -12.17
N MET A 486 -13.99 -22.37 -11.04
CA MET A 486 -14.20 -20.92 -11.02
C MET A 486 -13.69 -20.26 -9.74
N ARG A 487 -13.24 -19.02 -9.88
CA ARG A 487 -13.03 -18.10 -8.77
C ARG A 487 -14.28 -17.27 -8.58
N CYS A 488 -14.71 -17.13 -7.34
CA CYS A 488 -15.96 -16.46 -7.00
C CYS A 488 -15.86 -15.68 -5.69
N ALA A 489 -16.77 -14.71 -5.54
CA ALA A 489 -17.11 -14.15 -4.25
C ALA A 489 -18.20 -15.02 -3.62
N ALA A 490 -17.96 -15.55 -2.43
CA ALA A 490 -18.97 -16.29 -1.67
C ALA A 490 -19.94 -15.31 -0.99
N ILE A 491 -21.22 -15.67 -1.01
CA ILE A 491 -22.32 -14.88 -0.44
C ILE A 491 -23.03 -15.80 0.55
N MET A 492 -22.86 -15.52 1.83
CA MET A 492 -23.46 -16.26 2.92
C MET A 492 -24.85 -15.69 3.24
N GLU A 493 -25.72 -16.51 3.83
CA GLU A 493 -27.04 -16.06 4.33
C GLU A 493 -27.92 -15.40 3.25
N PHE A 494 -27.76 -15.84 2.00
CA PHE A 494 -28.48 -15.28 0.86
C PHE A 494 -29.98 -15.54 0.95
N GLY A 495 -30.78 -14.48 0.93
CA GLY A 495 -32.25 -14.58 0.84
C GLY A 495 -32.94 -15.20 2.07
N THR A 496 -32.34 -15.09 3.26
CA THR A 496 -33.01 -15.46 4.51
C THR A 496 -34.29 -14.63 4.70
N SER A 497 -35.33 -15.24 5.32
CA SER A 497 -36.74 -14.84 5.27
C SER A 497 -37.12 -13.43 5.75
N GLN A 498 -36.15 -12.63 6.21
CA GLN A 498 -36.36 -11.26 6.66
C GLN A 498 -36.13 -10.19 5.57
N VAL A 499 -35.50 -10.53 4.43
CA VAL A 499 -35.17 -9.56 3.38
C VAL A 499 -35.76 -9.99 2.04
N LYS A 500 -36.74 -9.22 1.52
CA LYS A 500 -37.35 -9.45 0.19
C LYS A 500 -36.40 -9.18 -0.98
N GLU A 501 -35.26 -8.55 -0.72
CA GLU A 501 -34.25 -8.19 -1.71
C GLU A 501 -33.16 -9.26 -1.80
N SER A 502 -32.53 -9.42 -2.96
CA SER A 502 -31.32 -10.24 -3.12
C SER A 502 -30.18 -9.62 -2.31
N ALA A 503 -29.99 -10.12 -1.10
CA ALA A 503 -28.97 -9.65 -0.15
C ALA A 503 -28.26 -10.84 0.51
N GLY A 504 -27.03 -10.62 0.96
CA GLY A 504 -26.27 -11.59 1.74
C GLY A 504 -24.99 -11.00 2.35
N VAL A 505 -24.25 -11.81 3.08
CA VAL A 505 -23.01 -11.42 3.75
C VAL A 505 -21.82 -11.85 2.91
N PHE A 506 -20.82 -10.97 2.76
CA PHE A 506 -19.59 -11.31 2.05
C PHE A 506 -18.81 -12.41 2.77
N GLY A 507 -18.68 -13.56 2.12
CA GLY A 507 -18.01 -14.75 2.62
C GLY A 507 -16.54 -14.86 2.22
N GLY A 508 -15.95 -13.84 1.60
CA GLY A 508 -14.59 -13.90 1.06
C GLY A 508 -14.50 -14.47 -0.35
N ILE A 509 -13.29 -14.46 -0.90
CA ILE A 509 -12.95 -15.15 -2.16
C ILE A 509 -12.89 -16.66 -1.94
N VAL A 510 -13.34 -17.41 -2.95
CA VAL A 510 -13.29 -18.86 -3.01
C VAL A 510 -12.90 -19.28 -4.42
N ASP A 511 -11.96 -20.21 -4.53
CA ASP A 511 -11.72 -20.99 -5.75
C ASP A 511 -12.42 -22.34 -5.59
N LEU A 512 -13.28 -22.74 -6.53
CA LEU A 512 -14.04 -23.99 -6.42
C LEU A 512 -14.13 -24.75 -7.74
N TRP A 513 -14.31 -26.06 -7.62
CA TRP A 513 -14.53 -27.00 -8.72
C TRP A 513 -15.75 -27.85 -8.42
N PHE A 514 -16.70 -27.89 -9.34
CA PHE A 514 -18.02 -28.46 -9.10
C PHE A 514 -18.57 -29.20 -10.33
N VAL A 515 -19.57 -30.08 -10.11
CA VAL A 515 -20.26 -30.83 -11.16
C VAL A 515 -21.75 -30.49 -11.15
N GLY A 516 -22.14 -29.48 -11.93
CA GLY A 516 -23.53 -29.03 -11.99
C GLY A 516 -23.97 -28.19 -10.79
N GLY A 517 -25.19 -27.69 -10.86
CA GLY A 517 -25.75 -26.75 -9.90
C GLY A 517 -26.81 -25.87 -10.55
N SER A 518 -27.43 -25.01 -9.75
CA SER A 518 -28.49 -24.13 -10.24
C SER A 518 -28.00 -22.70 -10.38
N LYS A 519 -28.58 -22.00 -11.36
CA LYS A 519 -28.34 -20.58 -11.62
C LYS A 519 -29.54 -19.76 -11.17
N VAL A 520 -29.29 -18.59 -10.62
CA VAL A 520 -30.31 -17.59 -10.28
C VAL A 520 -29.91 -16.28 -10.94
N GLU A 521 -30.79 -15.73 -11.76
CA GLU A 521 -30.62 -14.39 -12.30
C GLU A 521 -31.13 -13.37 -11.29
N VAL A 522 -30.31 -12.37 -10.97
CA VAL A 522 -30.69 -11.28 -10.07
C VAL A 522 -30.48 -9.92 -10.75
N PRO A 523 -31.38 -8.95 -10.55
CA PRO A 523 -31.23 -7.60 -11.11
C PRO A 523 -30.26 -6.73 -10.28
N SER A 524 -29.98 -7.10 -9.04
CA SER A 524 -29.04 -6.42 -8.14
C SER A 524 -28.74 -7.33 -6.95
N LEU A 525 -27.59 -7.13 -6.29
CA LEU A 525 -27.25 -7.80 -5.03
C LEU A 525 -26.71 -6.81 -4.01
N LYS A 526 -27.21 -6.86 -2.78
CA LYS A 526 -26.62 -6.13 -1.64
C LYS A 526 -25.70 -7.05 -0.84
N LEU A 527 -24.48 -6.59 -0.60
CA LEU A 527 -23.45 -7.30 0.16
C LEU A 527 -23.16 -6.57 1.48
N HIS A 528 -23.45 -7.26 2.57
CA HIS A 528 -23.14 -6.84 3.93
C HIS A 528 -21.75 -7.34 4.34
N SER A 529 -21.05 -6.59 5.18
CA SER A 529 -19.70 -6.96 5.65
C SER A 529 -19.72 -8.01 6.76
N SER A 530 -20.82 -8.13 7.48
CA SER A 530 -21.03 -9.11 8.55
C SER A 530 -22.50 -9.52 8.64
N ALA A 531 -22.78 -10.64 9.30
CA ALA A 531 -24.13 -10.99 9.71
C ALA A 531 -24.67 -9.93 10.68
N HIS A 532 -25.98 -9.70 10.63
CA HIS A 532 -26.71 -8.77 11.50
C HIS A 532 -27.24 -9.44 12.76
#